data_AF-A0A150NQ81-F1
#
_entry.id   AF-A0A150NQ81-F1
#
_cell.length_a   1.000
_cell.length_b   1.000
_cell.length_c   1.000
_cell.angle_alpha   90.00
_cell.angle_beta   90.00
_cell.angle_gamma   90.00
#
_symmetry.space_group_name_H-M   'P 1'
#
loop_
_entity.id
_entity.type
_entity.pdbx_description
1 polymer ?
#
loop_
_entity_poly.entity_id
_entity_poly.type
_entity_poly.pdbx_seq_one_letter_code
_entity_poly.pdbx_strand_id
1 'polypeptide(L)'
;MLLLFFAPKLGTQEKISYGNEKIAFYGKHQAGISTPMQKNIYFVVLDLHTTDKDKIIQLFKDWTDYSAKLVEGELVKKRWPECSLAS
;
A
#
# COMPACT_ATOMS: atom_id res chain seq x y z
N MET A 1 9.55 26.51 1.49
CA MET A 1 8.40 27.43 1.61
C MET A 1 7.27 26.88 0.75
N LEU A 2 6.33 26.15 1.35
CA LEU A 2 5.19 25.58 0.64
C LEU A 2 3.93 26.32 1.11
N LEU A 3 3.20 26.89 0.15
CA LEU A 3 1.98 27.67 0.37
C LEU A 3 0.91 26.83 1.08
N LEU A 4 0.45 27.33 2.24
CA LEU A 4 -0.80 26.92 2.87
C LEU A 4 -1.97 27.49 2.05
N PHE A 5 -2.67 26.63 1.32
CA PHE A 5 -3.99 26.95 0.79
C PHE A 5 -5.03 26.77 1.91
N PHE A 6 -5.76 27.84 2.21
CA PHE A 6 -6.95 27.85 3.07
C PHE A 6 -7.93 26.76 2.60
N ALA A 7 -8.12 25.72 3.42
CA ALA A 7 -9.18 24.74 3.21
C ALA A 7 -10.46 25.22 3.93
N PRO A 8 -11.58 25.44 3.23
CA PRO A 8 -12.86 25.62 3.90
C PRO A 8 -13.23 24.31 4.62
N LYS A 9 -13.68 24.45 5.86
CA LYS A 9 -14.08 23.35 6.75
C LYS A 9 -15.25 22.60 6.12
N LEU A 10 -14.98 21.46 5.48
CA LEU A 10 -16.02 20.63 4.87
C LEU A 10 -16.75 19.88 5.98
N GLY A 11 -18.04 20.21 6.14
CA GLY A 11 -18.92 19.54 7.09
C GLY A 11 -19.10 18.06 6.73
N THR A 12 -18.95 17.21 7.76
CA THR A 12 -19.67 15.95 7.97
C THR A 12 -19.51 14.88 6.88
N GLN A 13 -18.48 14.03 7.05
CA GLN A 13 -18.55 12.59 7.36
C GLN A 13 -17.10 12.06 7.30
N GLU A 14 -16.37 12.01 8.42
CA GLU A 14 -15.11 11.26 8.47
C GLU A 14 -15.44 9.76 8.41
N LYS A 15 -15.62 9.22 7.20
CA LYS A 15 -15.70 7.77 6.98
C LYS A 15 -14.32 7.19 7.24
N ILE A 16 -14.08 6.78 8.48
CA ILE A 16 -12.92 5.98 8.85
C ILE A 16 -13.18 4.55 8.41
N SER A 17 -12.20 3.93 7.76
CA SER A 17 -12.24 2.52 7.38
C SER A 17 -11.99 1.62 8.61
N TYR A 18 -12.91 0.69 8.90
CA TYR A 18 -12.90 -0.21 10.06
C TYR A 18 -12.54 -1.67 9.73
N GLY A 19 -12.13 -1.95 8.48
CA GLY A 19 -11.42 -3.18 8.12
C GLY A 19 -12.25 -4.25 7.40
N ASN A 20 -13.52 -3.98 7.11
CA ASN A 20 -14.36 -4.90 6.32
C ASN A 20 -14.72 -4.33 4.93
N GLU A 21 -14.19 -3.16 4.58
CA GLU A 21 -14.31 -2.62 3.22
C GLU A 21 -13.22 -3.18 2.32
N LYS A 22 -13.62 -3.68 1.15
CA LYS A 22 -12.70 -4.04 0.07
C LYS A 22 -12.44 -2.82 -0.80
N ILE A 23 -11.18 -2.41 -0.87
CA ILE A 23 -10.72 -1.35 -1.77
C ILE A 23 -10.08 -2.03 -2.98
N ALA A 24 -10.57 -1.72 -4.17
CA ALA A 24 -10.02 -2.29 -5.40
C ALA A 24 -8.54 -1.89 -5.56
N PHE A 25 -7.66 -2.87 -5.75
CA PHE A 25 -6.25 -2.63 -6.01
C PHE A 25 -6.00 -2.07 -7.42
N TYR A 26 -6.72 -2.61 -8.42
CA TYR A 26 -6.63 -2.17 -9.80
C TYR A 26 -7.69 -1.12 -10.15
N GLY A 27 -7.27 -0.11 -10.91
CA GLY A 27 -8.13 0.95 -11.40
C GLY A 27 -7.34 1.96 -12.23
N LYS A 28 -8.03 3.02 -12.70
CA LYS A 28 -7.37 4.13 -13.41
C LYS A 28 -6.39 4.90 -12.52
N HIS A 29 -6.69 4.96 -11.22
CA HIS A 29 -5.91 5.67 -10.21
C HIS A 29 -5.54 4.70 -9.07
N GLN A 30 -4.39 4.92 -8.44
CA GLN A 30 -3.96 4.12 -7.30
C GLN A 30 -4.84 4.39 -6.07
N ALA A 31 -5.13 3.32 -5.32
CA ALA A 31 -5.75 3.44 -4.01
C ALA A 31 -4.85 4.22 -3.04
N GLY A 32 -5.44 4.88 -2.05
CA GLY A 32 -4.75 5.73 -1.06
C GLY A 32 -4.76 7.22 -1.36
N ILE A 33 -5.21 7.66 -2.55
CA ILE A 33 -5.35 9.08 -2.91
C ILE A 33 -6.76 9.59 -2.55
N SER A 34 -7.78 9.00 -3.16
CA SER A 34 -9.20 9.33 -2.91
C SER A 34 -9.89 8.33 -1.98
N THR A 35 -9.15 7.32 -1.51
CA THR A 35 -9.63 6.36 -0.53
C THR A 35 -9.97 7.07 0.79
N PRO A 36 -11.06 6.69 1.48
CA PRO A 36 -11.37 7.25 2.80
C PRO A 36 -10.21 7.06 3.79
N MET A 37 -10.12 7.94 4.78
CA MET A 37 -9.03 7.95 5.76
C MET A 37 -8.95 6.60 6.50
N GLN A 38 -7.76 5.99 6.48
CA GLN A 38 -7.46 4.78 7.23
C GLN A 38 -6.91 5.13 8.61
N LYS A 39 -7.14 4.25 9.60
CA LYS A 39 -6.74 4.49 11.00
C LYS A 39 -5.22 4.45 11.22
N ASN A 40 -4.50 3.64 10.45
CA ASN A 40 -3.07 3.41 10.60
C ASN A 40 -2.35 3.62 9.26
N ILE A 41 -1.10 4.08 9.30
CA ILE A 41 -0.25 4.25 8.11
C ILE A 41 1.18 3.77 8.41
N TYR A 42 1.78 3.09 7.43
CA TYR A 42 3.22 2.82 7.38
C TYR A 42 3.78 3.56 6.18
N PHE A 43 4.77 4.41 6.40
CA PHE A 43 5.44 5.19 5.35
C PHE A 43 6.91 4.81 5.30
N VAL A 44 7.43 4.55 4.10
CA VAL A 44 8.80 4.06 3.90
C VAL A 44 9.43 4.79 2.73
N VAL A 45 10.71 5.11 2.86
CA VAL A 45 11.58 5.61 1.79
C VAL A 45 12.67 4.56 1.56
N LEU A 46 12.88 4.18 0.29
CA LEU A 46 13.78 3.09 -0.08
C LEU A 46 14.73 3.55 -1.17
N ASP A 47 16.00 3.17 -1.05
CA ASP A 47 17.02 3.39 -2.06
C ASP A 47 17.16 2.17 -2.98
N LEU A 48 17.45 2.42 -4.26
CA LEU A 48 17.76 1.35 -5.21
C LEU A 48 19.21 0.93 -5.06
N HIS A 49 19.44 -0.36 -4.77
CA HIS A 49 20.79 -0.92 -4.66
C HIS A 49 21.40 -1.33 -6.02
N THR A 50 20.66 -1.15 -7.11
CA THR A 50 21.09 -1.49 -8.46
C THR A 50 20.55 -0.47 -9.46
N THR A 51 21.28 -0.28 -10.56
CA THR A 51 20.87 0.55 -11.70
C THR A 51 20.47 -0.29 -12.92
N ASP A 52 20.47 -1.62 -12.78
CA ASP A 52 20.03 -2.55 -13.82
C ASP A 52 18.52 -2.44 -14.03
N LYS A 53 18.14 -1.95 -15.21
CA LYS A 53 16.75 -1.70 -15.59
C LYS A 53 15.88 -2.96 -15.51
N ASP A 54 16.40 -4.10 -15.96
CA ASP A 54 15.59 -5.33 -16.04
C ASP A 54 15.28 -5.86 -14.65
N LYS A 55 16.25 -5.76 -13.72
CA LYS A 55 16.05 -6.09 -12.30
C LYS A 55 15.05 -5.15 -11.63
N ILE A 56 15.11 -3.85 -11.91
CA ILE A 56 14.17 -2.87 -11.36
C ILE A 56 12.75 -3.12 -11.88
N ILE A 57 12.60 -3.43 -13.18
CA ILE A 57 11.30 -3.79 -13.75
C ILE A 57 10.74 -5.03 -13.06
N GLN A 58 11.57 -6.05 -12.83
CA GLN A 58 11.13 -7.26 -12.15
C GLN A 58 10.73 -6.98 -10.69
N LEU A 59 11.49 -6.16 -9.97
CA LEU A 59 11.16 -5.73 -8.61
C LEU A 59 9.76 -5.11 -8.54
N PHE A 60 9.43 -4.18 -9.43
CA PHE A 60 8.11 -3.55 -9.45
C PHE A 60 6.98 -4.53 -9.83
N LYS A 61 7.24 -5.50 -10.71
CA LYS A 61 6.26 -6.55 -11.04
C LYS A 61 5.95 -7.42 -9.82
N ASP A 62 6.99 -7.89 -9.14
CA ASP A 62 6.85 -8.74 -7.95
C ASP A 62 6.12 -7.99 -6.83
N TRP A 63 6.48 -6.73 -6.57
CA TRP A 63 5.77 -5.89 -5.60
C TRP A 63 4.32 -5.61 -5.96
N THR A 64 4.00 -5.46 -7.25
CA THR A 64 2.61 -5.26 -7.67
C THR A 64 1.78 -6.51 -7.40
N ASP A 65 2.29 -7.70 -7.73
CA ASP A 65 1.63 -8.98 -7.42
C ASP A 65 1.45 -9.17 -5.91
N TYR A 66 2.49 -8.91 -5.13
CA TYR A 66 2.46 -9.07 -3.68
C TYR A 66 1.50 -8.09 -3.02
N SER A 67 1.47 -6.83 -3.47
CA SER A 67 0.57 -5.81 -2.94
C SER A 67 -0.90 -6.12 -3.28
N ALA A 68 -1.18 -6.64 -4.48
CA ALA A 68 -2.52 -7.07 -4.85
C ALA A 68 -3.04 -8.16 -3.90
N LYS A 69 -2.21 -9.16 -3.60
CA LYS A 69 -2.53 -10.23 -2.63
C LYS A 69 -2.77 -9.67 -1.23
N LEU A 70 -1.90 -8.79 -0.76
CA LEU A 70 -2.03 -8.19 0.58
C LEU A 70 -3.34 -7.39 0.74
N VAL A 71 -3.74 -6.64 -0.29
CA VAL A 71 -4.99 -5.86 -0.26
C VAL A 71 -6.22 -6.77 -0.24
N GLU A 72 -6.17 -7.94 -0.90
CA GLU A 72 -7.24 -8.94 -0.85
C GLU A 72 -7.22 -9.79 0.44
N GLY A 73 -6.21 -9.61 1.29
CA GLY A 73 -6.03 -10.38 2.53
C GLY A 73 -5.40 -11.77 2.32
N GLU A 74 -4.76 -11.99 1.17
CA GLU A 74 -4.09 -13.24 0.83
C GLU A 74 -2.63 -13.29 1.31
N LEU A 75 -2.12 -14.51 1.50
CA LEU A 75 -0.71 -14.73 1.79
C LEU A 75 0.14 -14.50 0.54
N VAL A 76 1.16 -13.64 0.65
CA VAL A 76 2.14 -13.41 -0.42
C VAL A 76 2.93 -14.69 -0.75
N LYS A 77 3.25 -15.51 0.27
CA LYS A 77 3.96 -16.79 0.12
C LYS A 77 3.42 -17.81 1.14
N LYS A 78 3.25 -19.07 0.71
CA LYS A 78 2.57 -20.13 1.49
C LYS A 78 3.29 -20.63 2.75
N ARG A 79 4.54 -20.25 3.03
CA ARG A 79 5.27 -20.52 4.29
C ARG A 79 6.58 -19.72 4.29
N TRP A 80 6.92 -19.08 5.42
CA TRP A 80 8.29 -18.59 5.65
C TRP A 80 9.18 -19.77 6.06
N PRO A 81 10.25 -20.11 5.31
CA PRO A 81 11.04 -21.32 5.56
C PRO A 81 11.74 -21.33 6.93
N GLU A 82 11.99 -20.19 7.58
CA GLU A 82 12.65 -20.18 8.90
C GLU A 82 11.69 -20.30 10.08
N CYS A 83 10.37 -20.37 9.85
CA CYS A 83 9.37 -20.49 10.92
C CYS A 83 9.14 -21.95 11.36
N SER A 84 10.13 -22.83 11.18
CA SER A 84 10.15 -24.22 11.68
C SER A 84 11.21 -24.45 12.76
N LEU A 85 12.01 -23.44 13.11
CA LEU A 85 13.00 -23.50 14.19
C LEU A 85 12.54 -22.84 15.48
N ALA A 86 11.33 -22.27 15.48
CA ALA A 86 10.65 -21.74 16.66
C ALA A 86 9.51 -22.70 17.05
N SER A 87 9.87 -23.89 17.51
CA SER A 87 8.99 -24.82 18.22
C SER A 87 9.82 -25.64 19.20
#